data_AF-A0A1D2QJ25-F1
#
_entry.id   AF-A0A1D2QJ25-F1
#
_cell.length_a   1.000
_cell.length_b   1.000
_cell.length_c   1.000
_cell.angle_alpha   90.00
_cell.angle_beta   90.00
_cell.angle_gamma   90.00
#
_symmetry.space_group_name_H-M   'P 1'
#
loop_
_entity.id
_entity.type
_entity.pdbx_description
1 polymer ?
#
loop_
_entity_poly.entity_id
_entity_poly.type
_entity_poly.pdbx_seq_one_letter_code
_entity_poly.pdbx_strand_id
1 'polypeptide(L)'
;MALEIAFRVFVAGVLVVAPTLLFLGLWRGLMALRNDDLVNRTMNGEYGPIPESPIAAAMFGFGGGRSRLTSSTHGGQVRCRQCDAVNPEYADYCGNCLHKLD
;
A
#
# COMPACT_ATOMS: atom_id res chain seq x y z
N MET A 1 -51.82 -8.24 11.00
CA MET A 1 -51.16 -9.56 11.08
C MET A 1 -50.24 -9.82 9.87
N ALA A 2 -50.75 -9.94 8.64
CA ALA A 2 -49.89 -10.21 7.47
C ALA A 2 -48.83 -9.13 7.17
N LEU A 3 -49.21 -7.85 7.26
CA LEU A 3 -48.30 -6.72 6.99
C LEU A 3 -47.13 -6.63 8.00
N GLU A 4 -47.40 -6.94 9.26
CA GLU A 4 -46.37 -6.96 10.31
C GLU A 4 -45.34 -8.08 10.08
N ILE A 5 -45.82 -9.26 9.68
CA ILE A 5 -44.95 -10.40 9.34
C ILE A 5 -44.08 -10.05 8.13
N ALA A 6 -44.67 -9.48 7.07
CA ALA A 6 -43.94 -9.05 5.89
C ALA A 6 -42.85 -8.02 6.21
N PHE A 7 -43.15 -7.04 7.07
CA PHE A 7 -42.18 -6.05 7.51
C PHE A 7 -41.02 -6.68 8.29
N ARG A 8 -41.30 -7.59 9.23
CA ARG A 8 -40.25 -8.28 10.01
C ARG A 8 -39.36 -9.14 9.14
N VAL A 9 -39.93 -9.86 8.17
CA VAL A 9 -39.17 -10.66 7.20
C VAL A 9 -38.29 -9.77 6.32
N PHE A 10 -38.81 -8.61 5.88
CA PHE A 10 -38.01 -7.65 5.12
C PHE A 10 -36.83 -7.12 5.93
N VAL A 11 -37.06 -6.67 7.17
CA VAL A 11 -36.01 -6.17 8.06
C VAL A 11 -34.97 -7.26 8.32
N ALA A 12 -35.40 -8.49 8.60
CA ALA A 12 -34.48 -9.61 8.78
C ALA A 12 -33.65 -9.88 7.51
N GLY A 13 -34.27 -9.86 6.34
CA GLY A 13 -33.56 -10.01 5.06
C GLY A 13 -32.51 -8.92 4.84
N VAL A 14 -32.87 -7.65 5.11
CA VAL A 14 -31.92 -6.53 5.03
C VAL A 14 -30.78 -6.72 6.02
N LEU A 15 -31.04 -7.07 7.28
CA LEU A 15 -30.00 -7.26 8.29
C LEU A 15 -29.04 -8.42 7.97
N VAL A 16 -29.50 -9.43 7.22
CA VAL A 16 -28.64 -10.53 6.76
C VAL A 16 -27.81 -10.12 5.54
N VAL A 17 -28.42 -9.46 4.56
CA VAL A 17 -27.76 -9.14 3.27
C VAL A 17 -26.90 -7.88 3.36
N ALA A 18 -27.36 -6.85 4.07
CA ALA A 18 -26.67 -5.57 4.20
C ALA A 18 -25.21 -5.67 4.64
N PRO A 19 -24.81 -6.41 5.69
CA PRO A 19 -23.41 -6.49 6.10
C PRO A 19 -22.51 -7.09 5.01
N THR A 20 -22.99 -8.09 4.27
CA THR A 20 -22.23 -8.67 3.16
C THR A 20 -22.06 -7.69 1.99
N LEU A 21 -23.12 -6.96 1.64
CA LEU A 21 -23.06 -5.93 0.60
C LEU A 21 -22.15 -4.76 1.02
N LEU A 22 -22.21 -4.35 2.29
CA LEU A 22 -21.40 -3.27 2.82
C LEU A 22 -19.92 -3.66 2.83
N PHE A 23 -19.61 -4.92 3.21
CA PHE A 23 -18.26 -5.47 3.11
C PHE A 23 -17.76 -5.50 1.66
N LEU A 24 -18.55 -6.04 0.72
CA LEU A 24 -18.17 -6.11 -0.69
C LEU A 24 -18.03 -4.73 -1.32
N GLY A 25 -18.90 -3.79 -0.94
CA GLY A 25 -18.84 -2.40 -1.36
C GLY A 25 -17.58 -1.72 -0.86
N LEU A 26 -17.27 -1.86 0.42
CA LEU A 26 -16.04 -1.34 1.02
C LEU A 26 -14.79 -1.96 0.37
N TRP A 27 -14.78 -3.28 0.19
CA TRP A 27 -13.70 -3.99 -0.49
C TRP A 27 -13.48 -3.47 -1.92
N ARG A 28 -14.55 -3.34 -2.70
CA ARG A 28 -14.48 -2.77 -4.06
C ARG A 28 -14.05 -1.31 -4.06
N GLY A 29 -14.50 -0.52 -3.08
CA GLY A 29 -14.07 0.87 -2.91
C GLY A 29 -12.58 0.98 -2.63
N LEU A 30 -12.04 0.16 -1.73
CA LEU A 30 -10.60 0.10 -1.46
C LEU A 30 -9.81 -0.34 -2.68
N MET A 31 -10.33 -1.31 -3.43
CA MET A 31 -9.73 -1.76 -4.70
C MET A 31 -9.72 -0.67 -5.77
N ALA A 32 -10.82 0.09 -5.89
CA ALA A 32 -10.92 1.22 -6.80
C ALA A 32 -9.92 2.32 -6.44
N LEU A 33 -9.87 2.74 -5.17
CA LEU A 33 -8.90 3.73 -4.68
C LEU A 33 -7.44 3.31 -4.90
N ARG A 34 -7.14 2.02 -4.73
CA ARG A 34 -5.81 1.48 -5.01
C ARG A 34 -5.43 1.62 -6.49
N ASN A 35 -6.37 1.39 -7.40
CA ASN A 35 -6.12 1.38 -8.83
C ASN A 35 -6.19 2.79 -9.46
N ASP A 36 -7.09 3.65 -8.99
CA ASP A 36 -7.51 4.85 -9.73
C ASP A 36 -6.70 6.13 -9.45
N ASP A 37 -5.93 6.22 -8.36
CA ASP A 37 -5.25 7.49 -8.05
C ASP A 37 -3.76 7.34 -7.68
N LEU A 38 -3.37 6.20 -7.10
CA LEU A 38 -1.97 5.94 -6.75
C LEU A 38 -1.17 5.34 -7.92
N VAL A 39 -1.75 4.40 -8.68
CA VAL A 39 -1.06 3.77 -9.82
C VAL A 39 -0.91 4.76 -10.97
N ASN A 40 -1.95 5.54 -11.29
CA ASN A 40 -1.88 6.49 -12.40
C ASN A 40 -0.92 7.65 -12.08
N ARG A 41 -0.87 8.17 -10.84
CA ARG A 41 0.11 9.21 -10.46
C ARG A 41 1.54 8.69 -10.32
N THR A 42 1.75 7.43 -9.91
CA THR A 42 3.09 6.83 -9.86
C THR A 42 3.61 6.43 -11.24
N MET A 43 2.75 5.90 -12.12
CA MET A 43 3.13 5.55 -13.50
C MET A 43 3.31 6.76 -14.40
N ASN A 44 2.52 7.83 -14.21
CA ASN A 44 2.67 9.06 -15.00
C ASN A 44 3.73 10.03 -14.44
N GLY A 45 4.42 9.68 -13.35
CA GLY A 45 5.54 10.48 -12.84
C GLY A 45 5.16 11.90 -12.38
N GLU A 46 3.89 12.13 -12.02
CA GLU A 46 3.40 13.45 -11.59
C GLU A 46 3.81 13.82 -10.15
N TYR A 47 4.52 12.91 -9.49
CA TYR A 47 5.45 13.30 -8.43
C TYR A 47 6.83 13.47 -9.09
N GLY A 48 7.07 14.64 -9.68
CA GLY A 48 8.43 15.18 -9.75
C GLY A 48 9.08 15.13 -8.36
N PRO A 49 10.42 15.15 -8.26
CA PRO A 49 11.16 14.84 -7.03
C PRO A 49 10.44 15.43 -5.82
N ILE A 50 9.97 14.55 -4.92
CA ILE A 50 9.20 14.89 -3.74
C ILE A 50 9.94 16.03 -3.06
N PRO A 51 9.41 17.27 -3.01
CA PRO A 51 10.07 18.31 -2.26
C PRO A 51 10.10 17.82 -0.83
N GLU A 52 11.31 17.70 -0.31
CA GLU A 52 11.64 17.26 1.04
C GLU A 52 10.95 18.13 2.10
N SER A 53 9.64 17.91 2.28
CA SER A 53 8.92 18.37 3.45
C SER A 53 9.13 17.31 4.53
N PRO A 54 9.58 17.71 5.74
CA PRO A 54 9.94 16.79 6.81
C PRO A 54 8.76 15.91 7.26
N ILE A 55 7.53 16.32 6.94
CA ILE A 55 6.28 15.62 7.31
C ILE A 55 6.05 14.40 6.40
N ALA A 56 6.39 14.47 5.10
CA ALA A 56 6.22 13.34 4.17
C ALA A 56 7.24 12.22 4.42
N ALA A 57 8.47 12.58 4.81
CA ALA A 57 9.51 11.61 5.18
C ALA A 57 9.14 10.80 6.43
N ALA A 58 8.44 11.42 7.40
CA ALA A 58 7.97 10.75 8.60
C ALA A 58 6.81 9.76 8.33
N MET A 59 6.01 9.99 7.29
CA MET A 59 4.82 9.19 6.99
C MET A 59 5.09 8.02 6.02
N PHE A 60 6.08 8.15 5.13
CA PHE A 60 6.40 7.15 4.10
C PHE A 60 7.78 6.46 4.27
N GLY A 61 8.50 6.74 5.35
CA GLY A 61 9.86 6.21 5.63
C GLY A 61 9.99 4.69 5.85
N PHE A 62 8.92 3.90 5.67
CA PHE A 62 8.95 2.44 5.84
C PHE A 62 8.85 1.62 4.54
N GLY A 63 8.76 2.26 3.37
CA GLY A 63 8.60 1.56 2.08
C GLY A 63 9.68 1.98 1.08
N GLY A 64 10.81 1.28 1.06
CA GLY A 64 11.91 1.57 0.14
C GLY A 64 11.57 1.38 -1.34
N GLY A 65 12.23 2.14 -2.22
CA GLY A 65 12.15 1.85 -3.66
C GLY A 65 12.61 2.86 -4.71
N ARG A 66 13.87 3.31 -4.66
CA ARG A 66 14.77 3.59 -5.81
C ARG A 66 14.34 4.63 -6.89
N SER A 67 15.11 5.71 -7.00
CA SER A 67 15.58 6.23 -8.30
C SER A 67 16.98 6.83 -8.19
N ARG A 68 17.82 6.44 -9.15
CA ARG A 68 19.21 6.87 -9.34
C ARG A 68 19.23 8.36 -9.66
N LEU A 69 19.92 9.16 -8.86
CA LEU A 69 20.68 10.34 -9.30
C LEU A 69 21.56 10.79 -8.14
N THR A 70 22.86 10.55 -8.29
CA THR A 70 23.99 11.32 -7.75
C THR A 70 23.68 12.26 -6.59
N SER A 71 23.82 11.76 -5.36
CA SER A 71 24.15 12.60 -4.22
C SER A 71 25.08 11.83 -3.29
N SER A 72 26.25 12.41 -3.16
CA SER A 72 27.35 12.01 -2.31
C SER A 72 26.92 11.97 -0.84
N THR A 73 26.50 10.81 -0.37
CA THR A 73 26.47 10.52 1.07
C THR A 73 27.15 9.17 1.25
N HIS A 74 28.31 9.20 1.89
CA HIS A 74 29.04 8.03 2.37
C HIS A 74 28.09 7.12 3.16
N GLY A 75 27.50 6.13 2.50
CA GLY A 75 26.80 5.02 3.13
C GLY A 75 27.06 3.81 2.25
N GLY A 76 27.67 2.77 2.81
CA GLY A 76 28.03 1.58 2.06
C GLY A 76 26.81 0.96 1.36
N GLN A 77 27.06 0.20 0.30
CA GLN A 77 26.04 -0.64 -0.32
C GLN A 77 26.45 -2.10 -0.12
N VAL A 78 25.51 -2.93 0.31
CA VAL A 78 25.71 -4.37 0.52
C VAL A 78 24.87 -5.15 -0.48
N ARG A 79 25.43 -6.24 -1.03
CA ARG A 79 24.73 -7.11 -1.99
C ARG A 79 24.15 -8.32 -1.28
N CYS A 80 22.90 -8.63 -1.57
CA CYS A 80 22.26 -9.84 -1.05
C CYS A 80 22.87 -11.09 -1.71
N ARG A 81 23.33 -12.05 -0.91
CA ARG A 81 23.95 -13.29 -1.40
C ARG A 81 22.96 -14.25 -2.07
N GLN A 82 21.65 -14.06 -1.87
CA GLN A 82 20.62 -14.95 -2.38
C GLN A 82 20.06 -14.52 -3.75
N CYS A 83 19.94 -13.20 -4.00
CA CYS A 83 19.31 -12.68 -5.22
C CYS A 83 20.09 -11.55 -5.90
N ASP A 84 21.32 -11.28 -5.45
CA ASP A 84 22.23 -10.24 -5.97
C ASP A 84 21.70 -8.80 -5.98
N ALA A 85 20.54 -8.57 -5.34
CA ALA A 85 19.99 -7.24 -5.19
C ALA A 85 20.93 -6.35 -4.35
N VAL A 86 21.10 -5.11 -4.80
CA VAL A 86 21.86 -4.08 -4.08
C VAL A 86 20.96 -3.44 -3.02
N ASN A 87 21.40 -3.46 -1.76
CA ASN A 87 20.72 -2.91 -0.60
C ASN A 87 21.62 -1.87 0.08
N PRO A 88 21.05 -0.90 0.81
CA PRO A 88 21.84 0.03 1.62
C PRO A 88 22.46 -0.69 2.83
N GLU A 89 23.62 -0.24 3.31
CA GLU A 89 24.36 -0.84 4.45
C GLU A 89 23.55 -0.89 5.75
N TYR A 90 22.60 0.02 5.96
CA TYR A 90 21.73 0.03 7.13
C TYR A 90 20.59 -1.00 7.08
N ALA A 91 20.41 -1.74 5.98
CA ALA A 91 19.31 -2.68 5.85
C ALA A 91 19.66 -4.06 6.43
N ASP A 92 18.90 -4.50 7.45
CA ASP A 92 19.03 -5.85 8.02
C ASP A 92 18.48 -6.95 7.09
N TYR A 93 17.56 -6.61 6.18
CA TYR A 93 16.86 -7.54 5.29
C TYR A 93 16.81 -7.06 3.84
N CYS A 94 16.81 -8.01 2.90
CA CYS A 94 16.82 -7.70 1.48
C CYS A 94 15.47 -7.20 1.02
N GLY A 95 15.42 -6.01 0.40
CA GLY A 95 14.18 -5.44 -0.12
C GLY A 95 13.54 -6.20 -1.28
N ASN A 96 14.21 -7.22 -1.83
CA ASN A 96 13.69 -8.04 -2.93
C ASN A 96 13.24 -9.44 -2.48
N CYS A 97 14.08 -10.14 -1.72
CA CYS A 97 13.85 -11.54 -1.34
C CYS A 97 13.64 -11.74 0.17
N LEU A 98 13.70 -10.69 0.98
CA LEU A 98 13.55 -10.70 2.43
C LEU A 98 14.57 -11.59 3.18
N HIS A 99 15.63 -12.05 2.51
CA HIS A 99 16.74 -12.73 3.16
C HIS A 99 17.53 -11.75 4.03
N LYS A 100 17.99 -12.20 5.21
CA LYS A 100 18.83 -11.41 6.12
C LYS A 100 20.15 -11.05 5.41
N LEU A 101 20.59 -9.80 5.57
CA LEU A 101 21.94 -9.38 5.17
C LEU A 101 22.86 -9.58 6.37
N ASP A 102 23.97 -10.26 6.11
CA ASP A 102 25.04 -10.54 7.09
C ASP A 102 26.29 -9.75 6.71
#